data_AF-A0A941DU88-F1
#
_entry.id   AF-A0A941DU88-F1
#
_cell.length_a   1.000
_cell.length_b   1.000
_cell.length_c   1.000
_cell.angle_alpha   90.00
_cell.angle_beta   90.00
_cell.angle_gamma   90.00
#
_symmetry.space_group_name_H-M   'P 1'
#
loop_
_entity.id
_entity.type
_entity.pdbx_description
1 polymer ?
#
loop_
_entity_poly.entity_id
_entity_poly.type
_entity_poly.pdbx_seq_one_letter_code
_entity_poly.pdbx_strand_id
1 'polypeptide(L)'
;GKHFAAELHIVHYNSDLYSDFGSASDKSEGLAVLAVLIEIGSVNPSYDKIFSHLQHVKYKGQQVLIPGFNIEELLPESPGEYYRYEGSLTTP
;
A
#
# COMPACT_ATOMS: atom_id res chain seq x y z
N GLY A 1 -0.54 22.75 -1.30
CA GLY A 1 0.05 21.53 -0.72
C GLY A 1 1.38 21.25 -1.39
N LYS A 2 2.19 20.36 -0.81
CA LYS A 2 3.44 19.86 -1.41
C LYS A 2 3.24 18.37 -1.72
N HIS A 3 3.47 17.98 -2.96
CA HIS A 3 3.40 16.58 -3.37
C HIS A 3 4.73 15.85 -3.08
N PHE A 4 4.64 14.53 -2.93
CA PHE A 4 5.77 13.60 -2.89
C PHE A 4 5.94 12.95 -4.27
N ALA A 5 7.05 12.22 -4.46
CA ALA A 5 7.36 11.60 -5.75
C ALA A 5 6.43 10.42 -6.07
N ALA A 6 6.05 9.65 -5.04
CA ALA A 6 5.07 8.58 -5.12
C ALA A 6 4.40 8.36 -3.75
N GLU A 7 3.40 7.47 -3.72
CA GLU A 7 2.70 7.06 -2.51
C GLU A 7 2.39 5.56 -2.59
N LEU A 8 2.65 4.83 -1.51
CA LEU A 8 2.31 3.41 -1.35
C LEU A 8 1.08 3.31 -0.45
N HIS A 9 0.07 2.56 -0.89
CA HIS A 9 -1.10 2.20 -0.08
C HIS A 9 -1.08 0.72 0.29
N ILE A 10 -1.10 0.44 1.59
CA ILE A 10 -1.31 -0.90 2.14
C ILE A 10 -2.75 -0.96 2.67
N VAL A 11 -3.60 -1.71 1.97
CA VAL A 11 -5.05 -1.74 2.19
C VAL A 11 -5.43 -2.95 3.04
N HIS A 12 -6.19 -2.69 4.10
CA HIS A 12 -6.71 -3.69 5.03
C HIS A 12 -8.24 -3.63 5.06
N TYR A 13 -8.87 -4.75 5.41
CA TYR A 13 -10.29 -4.82 5.71
C TYR A 13 -10.52 -5.24 7.16
N ASN A 14 -11.66 -4.86 7.72
CA ASN A 14 -12.05 -5.23 9.07
C ASN A 14 -12.54 -6.68 9.11
N SER A 15 -11.65 -7.59 9.47
CA SER A 15 -11.91 -9.03 9.54
C SER A 15 -12.79 -9.44 10.73
N ASP A 16 -13.00 -8.56 11.72
CA ASP A 16 -13.88 -8.85 12.84
C ASP A 16 -15.36 -8.72 12.43
N LEU A 17 -15.63 -7.88 11.42
CA LEU A 17 -16.99 -7.59 10.93
C LEU A 17 -17.30 -8.25 9.58
N TYR A 18 -16.30 -8.53 8.75
CA TYR A 18 -16.47 -8.95 7.36
C TYR A 18 -15.58 -10.14 7.00
N SER A 19 -16.05 -11.02 6.09
CA SER A 19 -15.34 -12.25 5.72
C SER A 19 -14.19 -12.02 4.74
N ASP A 20 -14.23 -10.92 4.00
CA ASP A 20 -13.31 -10.62 2.92
C ASP A 20 -13.39 -9.13 2.55
N PHE A 21 -12.43 -8.69 1.75
CA PHE A 21 -12.37 -7.31 1.27
C PHE A 21 -13.63 -6.87 0.50
N GLY A 22 -14.21 -7.76 -0.31
CA GLY A 22 -15.36 -7.41 -1.16
C GLY A 22 -16.59 -7.06 -0.33
N SER A 23 -16.88 -7.86 0.69
CA SER A 23 -17.98 -7.65 1.64
C SER A 23 -17.78 -6.44 2.57
N ALA A 24 -16.53 -6.00 2.77
CA ALA A 24 -16.19 -4.85 3.60
C ALA A 24 -16.16 -3.51 2.83
N SER A 25 -15.82 -3.54 1.54
CA SER A 25 -15.41 -2.36 0.77
C SER A 25 -16.44 -1.22 0.69
N ASP A 26 -17.74 -1.54 0.78
CA ASP A 26 -18.85 -0.60 0.71
C ASP A 26 -19.57 -0.42 2.07
N LYS A 27 -18.96 -0.90 3.16
CA LYS A 27 -19.57 -0.90 4.51
C LYS A 27 -18.85 0.04 5.47
N SER A 28 -19.59 0.47 6.50
CA SER A 28 -19.05 1.26 7.61
C SER A 28 -17.94 0.50 8.31
N GLU A 29 -16.86 1.18 8.72
CA GLU A 29 -15.70 0.55 9.36
C GLU A 29 -15.09 -0.61 8.53
N GLY A 30 -15.30 -0.59 7.21
CA GLY A 30 -14.95 -1.70 6.33
C GLY A 30 -13.45 -1.78 6.06
N LEU A 31 -12.79 -0.64 5.87
CA LEU A 31 -11.42 -0.57 5.37
C LEU A 31 -10.52 0.35 6.21
N ALA A 32 -9.23 0.01 6.25
CA ALA A 32 -8.18 0.87 6.78
C ALA A 32 -6.99 0.88 5.80
N VAL A 33 -6.46 2.06 5.49
CA VAL A 33 -5.33 2.21 4.57
C VAL A 33 -4.15 2.83 5.30
N LEU A 34 -2.98 2.20 5.19
CA LEU A 34 -1.70 2.84 5.53
C LEU A 34 -1.13 3.46 4.26
N ALA A 35 -0.93 4.77 4.29
CA ALA A 35 -0.33 5.53 3.20
C ALA A 35 1.12 5.91 3.56
N VAL A 36 2.08 5.51 2.74
CA VAL A 36 3.50 5.86 2.88
C VAL A 36 3.89 6.80 1.76
N LEU A 37 4.36 8.00 2.12
CA LEU A 37 4.84 9.01 1.18
C LEU A 37 6.29 8.70 0.78
N ILE A 38 6.58 8.75 -0.52
CA ILE A 38 7.89 8.37 -1.07
C ILE A 38 8.54 9.58 -1.73
N GLU A 39 9.80 9.86 -1.36
CA GLU A 39 10.63 10.89 -1.97
C GLU A 39 11.85 10.31 -2.69
N ILE A 40 12.45 11.12 -3.57
CA ILE A 40 13.69 10.74 -4.27
C ILE A 40 14.84 10.86 -3.26
N GLY A 41 15.61 9.79 -3.10
CA GLY A 41 16.74 9.75 -2.18
C GLY A 41 17.71 8.61 -2.50
N SER A 42 18.25 7.98 -1.46
CA SER A 42 19.10 6.80 -1.59
C SER A 42 18.32 5.60 -2.14
N VAL A 43 19.04 4.66 -2.76
CA VAL A 43 18.48 3.36 -3.17
C VAL A 43 17.91 2.66 -1.93
N ASN A 44 16.70 2.10 -2.06
CA ASN A 44 16.03 1.37 -1.01
C ASN A 44 15.88 -0.12 -1.42
N PRO A 45 16.71 -1.03 -0.87
CA PRO A 45 16.66 -2.45 -1.19
C PRO A 45 15.32 -3.13 -0.90
N SER A 46 14.53 -2.60 0.03
CA SER A 46 13.24 -3.17 0.41
C SER A 46 12.17 -2.90 -0.65
N TYR A 47 12.18 -1.70 -1.26
CA TYR A 47 11.33 -1.41 -2.42
C TYR A 47 11.77 -2.16 -3.69
N ASP A 48 13.06 -2.42 -3.86
CA ASP A 48 13.59 -3.19 -5.00
C ASP A 48 13.07 -4.64 -5.03
N LYS A 49 12.64 -5.20 -3.89
CA LYS A 49 11.94 -6.49 -3.82
C LYS A 49 10.63 -6.52 -4.62
N ILE A 50 10.01 -5.34 -4.84
CA ILE A 50 8.86 -5.18 -5.73
C ILE A 50 9.33 -4.67 -7.10
N PHE A 51 10.17 -3.63 -7.13
CA PHE A 51 10.49 -2.91 -8.38
C PHE A 51 11.24 -3.76 -9.40
N SER A 52 12.08 -4.70 -8.96
CA SER A 52 12.78 -5.64 -9.84
C SER A 52 11.84 -6.52 -10.68
N HIS A 53 10.58 -6.68 -10.26
CA HIS A 53 9.56 -7.46 -10.96
C HIS A 53 8.70 -6.63 -11.93
N LEU A 54 8.79 -5.28 -11.92
CA LEU A 54 7.95 -4.42 -12.76
C LEU A 54 8.10 -4.68 -14.27
N GLN A 55 9.30 -5.12 -14.70
CA GLN A 55 9.56 -5.51 -16.09
C GLN A 55 8.69 -6.69 -16.57
N HIS A 56 8.21 -7.54 -15.65
CA HIS A 56 7.37 -8.70 -15.97
C HIS A 56 5.87 -8.37 -16.01
N VAL A 57 5.48 -7.17 -15.58
CA VAL A 57 4.08 -6.68 -15.53
C VAL A 57 3.90 -5.37 -16.31
N LYS A 58 4.64 -5.22 -17.41
CA LYS A 58 4.65 -4.01 -18.23
C LYS A 58 3.29 -3.68 -18.85
N TYR A 59 2.46 -4.68 -19.13
CA TYR A 59 1.18 -4.52 -19.80
C TYR A 59 0.00 -5.04 -18.96
N LYS A 60 -1.19 -4.48 -19.20
CA LYS A 60 -2.42 -4.85 -18.51
C LYS A 60 -2.69 -6.35 -18.59
N GLY A 61 -3.01 -6.95 -17.43
CA GLY A 61 -3.35 -8.37 -17.31
C GLY A 61 -2.14 -9.30 -17.09
N GLN A 62 -0.92 -8.80 -17.20
CA GLN A 62 0.27 -9.57 -16.81
C GLN A 62 0.37 -9.71 -15.30
N GLN A 63 0.90 -10.84 -14.84
CA GLN A 63 1.03 -11.18 -13.43
C GLN A 63 2.40 -11.79 -13.18
N VAL A 64 2.94 -11.57 -11.98
CA VAL A 64 4.22 -12.13 -11.54
C VAL A 64 4.13 -12.48 -10.06
N LEU A 65 4.72 -13.61 -9.67
CA LEU A 65 4.85 -13.98 -8.26
C LEU A 65 6.09 -13.31 -7.68
N ILE A 66 5.91 -12.62 -6.55
CA ILE A 66 7.01 -12.05 -5.76
C ILE A 66 7.22 -12.96 -4.53
N PRO A 67 8.45 -13.44 -4.25
CA PRO A 67 8.73 -14.19 -3.03
C PRO A 67 8.36 -13.38 -1.78
N GLY A 68 7.86 -14.05 -0.74
CA GLY A 68 7.48 -13.38 0.50
C GLY A 68 8.65 -12.63 1.16
N PHE A 69 8.38 -11.43 1.67
CA PHE A 69 9.33 -10.60 2.41
C PHE A 69 8.60 -9.81 3.49
N ASN A 70 9.34 -9.21 4.42
CA ASN A 70 8.74 -8.40 5.47
C ASN A 70 8.23 -7.06 4.92
N ILE A 71 6.92 -6.86 4.94
CA ILE A 71 6.24 -5.65 4.46
C ILE A 71 6.53 -4.44 5.35
N GLU A 72 6.87 -4.66 6.63
CA GLU A 72 7.24 -3.59 7.56
C GLU A 72 8.47 -2.79 7.07
N GLU A 73 9.34 -3.42 6.26
CA GLU A 73 10.49 -2.75 5.65
C GLU A 73 10.11 -1.66 4.63
N LEU A 74 8.84 -1.60 4.21
CA LEU A 74 8.33 -0.54 3.33
C LEU A 74 7.85 0.70 4.11
N LEU A 75 7.72 0.60 5.44
CA LEU A 75 7.30 1.67 6.32
C LEU A 75 8.46 2.64 6.62
N PRO A 76 8.15 3.91 6.96
CA PRO A 76 9.17 4.86 7.40
C PRO A 76 9.76 4.48 8.77
N GLU A 77 10.90 5.08 9.14
CA GLU A 77 11.60 4.78 10.40
C GLU A 77 10.76 5.02 11.67
N SER A 78 9.83 5.99 11.61
CA SER A 78 8.98 6.38 12.75
C SER A 78 7.49 6.17 12.43
N PRO A 79 7.00 4.90 12.37
CA PRO A 79 5.62 4.61 12.01
C PRO A 79 4.59 5.08 13.06
N GLY A 80 5.04 5.44 14.26
CA GLY A 80 4.20 6.05 15.31
C GLY A 80 3.81 7.51 15.02
N GLU A 81 4.48 8.18 14.10
CA GLU A 81 4.17 9.55 13.70
C GLU A 81 3.32 9.54 12.42
N TYR A 82 2.00 9.63 12.59
CA TYR A 82 1.06 9.54 11.47
C TYR A 82 -0.10 10.52 11.58
N TYR A 83 -0.71 10.81 10.44
CA TYR A 83 -1.97 11.53 10.34
C TYR A 83 -3.12 10.52 10.26
N ARG A 84 -4.26 10.83 10.89
CA ARG A 84 -5.48 10.01 10.82
C ARG A 84 -6.67 10.88 10.46
N TYR A 85 -7.45 10.40 9.50
CA TYR A 85 -8.73 10.98 9.12
C TYR A 85 -9.63 9.88 8.55
N GLU A 86 -10.94 10.07 8.64
CA GLU A 86 -11.92 9.23 7.94
C GLU A 86 -12.07 9.73 6.50
N GLY A 87 -12.05 8.80 5.54
CA GLY A 87 -12.00 9.14 4.11
C GLY A 87 -12.71 8.13 3.23
N SER A 88 -12.38 8.16 1.94
CA SER A 88 -12.92 7.24 0.92
C SER A 88 -11.78 6.60 0.13
N LEU A 89 -12.10 5.54 -0.61
CA LEU A 89 -11.19 5.03 -1.65
C LEU A 89 -10.92 6.12 -2.71
N THR A 90 -9.69 6.15 -3.22
CA THR A 90 -9.25 7.10 -4.25
C THR A 90 -9.46 6.58 -5.66
N THR A 91 -10.02 5.38 -5.81
CA THR A 91 -10.35 4.73 -7.09
C THR A 91 -11.77 4.15 -7.02
N PRO A 92 -12.60 4.33 -8.06
CA PRO A 92 -13.92 3.70 -8.17
C PRO A 92 -13.89 2.18 -8.27
#